data_AF-A0A925ZHV9-F1
#
_entry.id   AF-A0A925ZHV9-F1
#
_cell.length_a   1.000
_cell.length_b   1.000
_cell.length_c   1.000
_cell.angle_alpha   90.00
_cell.angle_beta   90.00
_cell.angle_gamma   90.00
#
_symmetry.space_group_name_H-M   'P 1'
#
loop_
_entity.id
_entity.type
_entity.pdbx_description
1 polymer ?
#
loop_
_entity_poly.entity_id
_entity_poly.type
_entity_poly.pdbx_seq_one_letter_code
_entity_poly.pdbx_strand_id
1 'polypeptide(L)'
;MNTAFPLIAIAVAIAALALSFPPESKPPSKGLPISAILLILISAGSGFFWKDGFANALPAGLAFAGGVLLSVVFRFVEGMRVPSAAAALGFAAAISGFAGWLDPSYAWTVQLAAIAGLAFGAWSTASLRDGETSLPLSVATFTSVIVAADFIGLKALNNEPGGMTGTMFGLAAAIAALIGLLAGRSDKKTGTTLGFMPGMIGVVLLLVLGYVVGGRLVESKEAWMIFDGAVLAAAVLHWVIRPDGKDDSFAFLIASVIWIGIATLAFSFLKGYGMAIASAGAVLTLLMLGNVRALLSAGPLVGLAFYRVLRESHPDAVRALDIGQHYAVIGVAFGVVAALLPGEWIARRSKESIQTDFGKVLWTLVLCLIPVAMAVVLGAKGMVGFVVGLGLAAFVEGLRGGRSLLPILFAGGLSAIVAVSYGWLTNLLDMTREGKQTAFYWMAGVALVLGVLIALVTKPDSEPTTELS
;
A
#
# COMPACT_ATOMS: atom_id res chain seq x y z
N MET A 1 -19.18 -18.31 -2.05
CA MET A 1 -18.60 -17.06 -1.51
C MET A 1 -19.54 -16.47 -0.47
N ASN A 2 -19.03 -16.13 0.71
CA ASN A 2 -19.84 -15.44 1.73
C ASN A 2 -19.93 -13.95 1.38
N THR A 3 -21.03 -13.58 0.73
CA THR A 3 -21.36 -12.19 0.35
C THR A 3 -21.58 -11.27 1.57
N ALA A 4 -21.68 -11.81 2.78
CA ALA A 4 -21.92 -11.01 3.97
C ALA A 4 -20.69 -10.22 4.45
N PHE A 5 -19.47 -10.72 4.28
CA PHE A 5 -18.27 -10.09 4.86
C PHE A 5 -18.02 -8.63 4.44
N PRO A 6 -18.05 -8.27 3.13
CA PRO A 6 -17.82 -6.88 2.74
C PRO A 6 -18.93 -5.93 3.24
N LEU A 7 -20.17 -6.41 3.37
CA LEU A 7 -21.28 -5.63 3.93
C LEU A 7 -21.10 -5.37 5.42
N ILE A 8 -20.67 -6.39 6.18
CA ILE A 8 -20.34 -6.24 7.61
C ILE A 8 -19.17 -5.28 7.77
N ALA A 9 -18.14 -5.36 6.92
CA ALA A 9 -16.99 -4.46 6.95
C ALA A 9 -17.38 -2.99 6.71
N ILE A 10 -18.29 -2.71 5.76
CA ILE A 10 -18.88 -1.38 5.61
C ILE A 10 -19.61 -0.95 6.88
N ALA A 11 -20.46 -1.82 7.43
CA ALA A 11 -21.24 -1.48 8.62
C ALA A 11 -20.32 -1.11 9.81
N VAL A 12 -19.23 -1.85 10.00
CA VAL A 12 -18.18 -1.55 10.99
C VAL A 12 -17.50 -0.21 10.68
N ALA A 13 -17.18 0.08 9.41
CA ALA A 13 -16.57 1.34 9.01
C ALA A 13 -17.48 2.55 9.29
N ILE A 14 -18.77 2.44 8.93
CA ILE A 14 -19.78 3.47 9.18
C ILE A 14 -19.98 3.67 10.68
N ALA A 15 -20.07 2.57 11.45
CA ALA A 15 -20.14 2.64 12.91
C ALA A 15 -18.92 3.37 13.50
N ALA A 16 -17.72 3.01 13.07
CA ALA A 16 -16.49 3.68 13.50
C ALA A 16 -16.51 5.19 13.20
N LEU A 17 -16.93 5.60 11.99
CA LEU A 17 -17.05 7.01 11.62
C LEU A 17 -18.11 7.76 12.43
N ALA A 18 -19.25 7.13 12.69
CA ALA A 18 -20.30 7.71 13.52
C ALA A 18 -19.81 7.94 14.95
N LEU A 19 -18.91 7.07 15.43
CA LEU A 19 -18.32 7.16 16.75
C LEU A 19 -17.15 8.16 16.83
N SER A 20 -16.51 8.49 15.70
CA SER A 20 -15.46 9.50 15.61
C SER A 20 -15.97 10.92 15.87
N PHE A 21 -15.14 11.73 16.51
CA PHE A 21 -15.41 13.14 16.77
C PHE A 21 -15.45 13.96 15.47
N PRO A 22 -16.20 15.09 15.43
CA PRO A 22 -16.05 16.06 14.36
C PRO A 22 -14.62 16.65 14.41
N PRO A 23 -14.01 16.98 13.26
CA PRO A 23 -12.69 17.59 13.23
C PRO A 23 -12.70 18.93 13.97
N GLU A 24 -11.66 19.23 14.75
CA GLU A 24 -11.43 20.59 15.24
C GLU A 24 -11.40 21.54 14.04
N SER A 25 -12.03 22.72 14.19
CA SER A 25 -12.43 23.67 13.15
C SER A 25 -11.28 24.17 12.25
N LYS A 26 -10.71 23.29 11.43
CA LYS A 26 -9.85 23.63 10.31
C LYS A 26 -10.75 23.66 9.08
N PRO A 27 -10.77 24.76 8.31
CA PRO A 27 -11.52 24.78 7.07
C PRO A 27 -10.99 23.65 6.18
N PRO A 28 -11.87 22.81 5.59
CA PRO A 28 -11.44 21.85 4.59
C PRO A 28 -10.67 22.60 3.50
N SER A 29 -9.56 22.03 3.00
CA SER A 29 -8.88 22.66 1.87
C SER A 29 -9.89 22.72 0.72
N LYS A 30 -10.26 23.93 0.32
CA LYS A 30 -11.35 24.19 -0.64
C LYS A 30 -10.98 23.81 -2.09
N GLY A 31 -9.82 23.20 -2.29
CA GLY A 31 -9.36 22.75 -3.60
C GLY A 31 -10.01 21.42 -3.96
N LEU A 32 -10.72 21.39 -5.08
CA LEU A 32 -11.05 20.12 -5.74
C LEU A 32 -9.73 19.41 -6.09
N PRO A 33 -9.58 18.10 -5.84
CA PRO A 33 -8.37 17.37 -6.20
C PRO A 33 -8.32 17.18 -7.72
N ILE A 34 -7.88 18.21 -8.45
CA ILE A 34 -7.75 18.22 -9.91
C ILE A 34 -6.89 17.04 -10.36
N SER A 35 -5.86 16.74 -9.58
CA SER A 35 -4.97 15.59 -9.79
C SER A 35 -5.74 14.26 -9.87
N ALA A 36 -6.68 14.02 -8.95
CA ALA A 36 -7.50 12.81 -8.96
C ALA A 36 -8.43 12.74 -10.18
N ILE A 37 -9.05 13.86 -10.58
CA ILE A 37 -9.90 13.92 -11.78
C ILE A 37 -9.07 13.57 -13.03
N LEU A 38 -7.89 14.18 -13.18
CA LEU A 38 -7.01 13.90 -14.31
C LEU A 38 -6.59 12.42 -14.32
N LEU A 39 -6.26 11.83 -13.18
CA LEU A 39 -5.91 10.41 -13.10
C LEU A 39 -7.09 9.49 -13.48
N ILE A 40 -8.31 9.82 -13.06
CA ILE A 40 -9.54 9.09 -13.46
C ILE A 40 -9.71 9.16 -14.98
N LEU A 41 -9.62 10.35 -15.58
CA LEU A 41 -9.79 10.53 -17.02
C LEU A 41 -8.69 9.83 -17.82
N ILE A 42 -7.43 9.95 -17.40
CA ILE A 42 -6.29 9.30 -18.06
C ILE A 42 -6.44 7.78 -17.99
N SER A 43 -6.74 7.21 -16.82
CA SER A 43 -6.84 5.76 -16.64
C SER A 43 -8.04 5.14 -17.37
N ALA A 44 -9.23 5.73 -17.24
CA ALA A 44 -10.42 5.27 -17.95
C ALA A 44 -10.28 5.45 -19.47
N GLY A 45 -9.74 6.59 -19.92
CA GLY A 45 -9.46 6.85 -21.32
C GLY A 45 -8.46 5.85 -21.90
N SER A 46 -7.37 5.59 -21.19
CA SER A 46 -6.34 4.61 -21.57
C SER A 46 -6.93 3.20 -21.70
N GLY A 47 -7.73 2.77 -20.71
CA GLY A 47 -8.43 1.48 -20.75
C GLY A 47 -9.38 1.37 -21.95
N PHE A 48 -10.06 2.46 -22.31
CA PHE A 48 -10.96 2.51 -23.47
C PHE A 48 -10.23 2.47 -24.80
N PHE A 49 -9.18 3.28 -24.98
CA PHE A 49 -8.42 3.37 -26.23
C PHE A 49 -7.63 2.10 -26.54
N TRP A 50 -7.15 1.38 -25.51
CA TRP A 50 -6.36 0.17 -25.69
C TRP A 50 -7.11 -1.13 -25.37
N LYS A 51 -8.45 -1.09 -25.30
CA LYS A 51 -9.29 -2.26 -24.99
C LYS A 51 -9.07 -3.43 -25.95
N ASP A 52 -8.77 -3.14 -27.21
CA ASP A 52 -8.57 -4.14 -28.27
C ASP A 52 -7.09 -4.57 -28.40
N GLY A 53 -6.17 -3.79 -27.81
CA GLY A 53 -4.72 -4.03 -27.87
C GLY A 53 -4.18 -4.86 -26.70
N PHE A 54 -4.81 -4.80 -25.53
CA PHE A 54 -4.40 -5.55 -24.34
C PHE A 54 -5.60 -6.20 -23.66
N ALA A 55 -5.48 -7.50 -23.39
CA ALA A 55 -6.51 -8.24 -22.66
C ALA A 55 -6.78 -7.59 -21.29
N ASN A 56 -8.06 -7.40 -20.97
CA ASN A 56 -8.53 -6.81 -19.72
C ASN A 56 -8.08 -5.35 -19.46
N ALA A 57 -7.61 -4.61 -20.47
CA ALA A 57 -7.21 -3.21 -20.30
C ALA A 57 -8.35 -2.29 -19.86
N LEU A 58 -9.55 -2.46 -20.42
CA LEU A 58 -10.70 -1.66 -20.02
C LEU A 58 -11.11 -1.94 -18.56
N PRO A 59 -11.32 -3.19 -18.11
CA PRO A 59 -11.55 -3.51 -16.71
C PRO A 59 -10.46 -2.96 -15.78
N ALA A 60 -9.18 -3.10 -16.14
CA ALA A 60 -8.08 -2.60 -15.33
C ALA A 60 -8.06 -1.06 -15.23
N GLY A 61 -8.29 -0.36 -16.35
CA GLY A 61 -8.36 1.10 -16.37
C GLY A 61 -9.52 1.64 -15.55
N LEU A 62 -10.70 1.02 -15.65
CA LEU A 62 -11.87 1.36 -14.83
C LEU A 62 -11.65 1.06 -13.34
N ALA A 63 -11.00 -0.05 -13.02
CA ALA A 63 -10.65 -0.42 -11.66
C ALA A 63 -9.68 0.58 -11.01
N PHE A 64 -8.65 0.98 -11.76
CA PHE A 64 -7.73 2.02 -11.34
C PHE A 64 -8.46 3.34 -11.11
N ALA A 65 -9.30 3.78 -12.05
CA ALA A 65 -10.13 4.97 -11.91
C ALA A 65 -11.05 4.89 -10.68
N GLY A 66 -11.66 3.74 -10.43
CA GLY A 66 -12.49 3.47 -9.26
C GLY A 66 -11.70 3.59 -7.95
N GLY A 67 -10.48 3.06 -7.90
CA GLY A 67 -9.57 3.22 -6.76
C GLY A 67 -9.24 4.69 -6.49
N VAL A 68 -8.94 5.47 -7.54
CA VAL A 68 -8.69 6.92 -7.40
C VAL A 68 -9.94 7.65 -6.88
N LEU A 69 -11.11 7.32 -7.42
CA LEU A 69 -12.38 7.90 -6.99
C LEU A 69 -12.68 7.61 -5.52
N LEU A 70 -12.43 6.38 -5.07
CA LEU A 70 -12.59 6.01 -3.66
C LEU A 70 -11.68 6.85 -2.75
N SER A 71 -10.43 7.12 -3.16
CA SER A 71 -9.53 8.01 -2.40
C SER A 71 -10.03 9.45 -2.32
N VAL A 72 -10.76 9.94 -3.32
CA VAL A 72 -11.47 11.25 -3.25
C VAL A 72 -12.62 11.18 -2.24
N VAL A 73 -13.41 10.11 -2.27
CA VAL A 73 -14.50 9.90 -1.29
C VAL A 73 -13.95 9.85 0.13
N PHE A 74 -12.85 9.13 0.38
CA PHE A 74 -12.24 9.08 1.71
C PHE A 74 -11.67 10.41 2.16
N ARG A 75 -11.13 11.22 1.25
CA ARG A 75 -10.70 12.58 1.57
C ARG A 75 -11.88 13.46 1.97
N PHE A 76 -13.02 13.33 1.29
CA PHE A 76 -14.25 14.04 1.65
C PHE A 76 -14.78 13.60 3.02
N VAL A 77 -14.77 12.29 3.31
CA VAL A 77 -15.16 11.73 4.62
C VAL A 77 -14.26 12.26 5.75
N GLU A 78 -12.95 12.31 5.52
CA GLU A 78 -11.98 12.89 6.46
C GLU A 78 -12.24 14.38 6.73
N GLY A 79 -12.74 15.13 5.74
CA GLY A 79 -13.16 16.52 5.93
C GLY A 79 -14.37 16.69 6.86
N MET A 80 -15.16 15.63 7.08
CA MET A 80 -16.36 15.63 7.93
C MET A 80 -16.13 15.01 9.32
N ARG A 81 -15.16 14.09 9.44
CA ARG A 81 -14.93 13.29 10.66
C ARG A 81 -13.45 13.06 10.89
N VAL A 82 -13.04 13.00 12.17
CA VAL A 82 -11.68 12.62 12.52
C VAL A 82 -11.38 11.20 12.00
N PRO A 83 -10.27 10.99 11.27
CA PRO A 83 -9.89 9.69 10.76
C PRO A 83 -9.69 8.71 11.92
N SER A 84 -10.31 7.53 11.82
CA SER A 84 -10.12 6.43 12.77
C SER A 84 -9.58 5.19 12.07
N ALA A 85 -8.63 4.50 12.71
CA ALA A 85 -8.06 3.26 12.18
C ALA A 85 -9.14 2.19 11.95
N ALA A 86 -10.15 2.13 12.83
CA ALA A 86 -11.29 1.23 12.68
C ALA A 86 -12.10 1.49 11.39
N ALA A 87 -12.36 2.77 11.05
CA ALA A 87 -13.02 3.11 9.80
C ALA A 87 -12.15 2.72 8.60
N ALA A 88 -10.85 3.02 8.66
CA ALA A 88 -9.91 2.70 7.59
C ALA A 88 -9.83 1.19 7.32
N LEU A 89 -9.75 0.38 8.38
CA LEU A 89 -9.74 -1.08 8.32
C LEU A 89 -11.04 -1.64 7.75
N GLY A 90 -12.18 -1.13 8.21
CA GLY A 90 -13.49 -1.57 7.71
C GLY A 90 -13.68 -1.27 6.22
N PHE A 91 -13.28 -0.08 5.75
CA PHE A 91 -13.31 0.24 4.32
C PHE A 91 -12.34 -0.61 3.51
N ALA A 92 -11.13 -0.83 4.02
CA ALA A 92 -10.15 -1.67 3.33
C ALA A 92 -10.63 -3.11 3.16
N ALA A 93 -11.14 -3.73 4.23
CA ALA A 93 -11.72 -5.08 4.18
C ALA A 93 -12.96 -5.14 3.25
N ALA A 94 -13.79 -4.10 3.25
CA ALA A 94 -14.92 -4.00 2.34
C ALA A 94 -14.49 -3.97 0.87
N ILE A 95 -13.56 -3.07 0.52
CA ILE A 95 -13.04 -2.93 -0.85
C ILE A 95 -12.48 -4.26 -1.35
N SER A 96 -11.64 -4.92 -0.54
CA SER A 96 -11.08 -6.24 -0.87
C SER A 96 -12.16 -7.30 -1.06
N GLY A 97 -13.15 -7.36 -0.17
CA GLY A 97 -14.25 -8.32 -0.25
C GLY A 97 -15.16 -8.12 -1.46
N PHE A 98 -15.50 -6.87 -1.82
CA PHE A 98 -16.28 -6.57 -3.03
C PHE A 98 -15.51 -6.90 -4.31
N ALA A 99 -14.18 -6.75 -4.29
CA ALA A 99 -13.37 -7.11 -5.45
C ALA A 99 -13.40 -8.62 -5.73
N GLY A 100 -13.82 -9.45 -4.77
CA GLY A 100 -14.12 -10.86 -5.00
C GLY A 100 -15.43 -11.11 -5.75
N TRP A 101 -16.38 -10.16 -5.78
CA TRP A 101 -17.67 -10.31 -6.47
C TRP A 101 -17.58 -10.12 -7.99
N LEU A 102 -16.41 -9.72 -8.47
CA LEU A 102 -16.13 -9.55 -9.87
C LEU A 102 -15.93 -10.90 -10.55
N ASP A 103 -16.06 -10.91 -11.87
CA ASP A 103 -15.86 -12.12 -12.68
C ASP A 103 -14.47 -12.74 -12.39
N PRO A 104 -14.41 -14.03 -12.02
CA PRO A 104 -13.16 -14.71 -11.70
C PRO A 104 -12.10 -14.63 -12.81
N SER A 105 -12.52 -14.51 -14.08
CA SER A 105 -11.62 -14.49 -15.24
C SER A 105 -10.65 -13.30 -15.27
N TYR A 106 -11.03 -12.17 -14.67
CA TYR A 106 -10.20 -10.96 -14.58
C TYR A 106 -10.16 -10.32 -13.18
N ALA A 107 -10.71 -11.01 -12.17
CA ALA A 107 -10.80 -10.51 -10.80
C ALA A 107 -9.44 -10.05 -10.24
N TRP A 108 -8.37 -10.81 -10.46
CA TRP A 108 -7.04 -10.46 -9.96
C TRP A 108 -6.46 -9.21 -10.63
N THR A 109 -6.64 -9.06 -11.95
CA THR A 109 -6.19 -7.85 -12.68
C THR A 109 -6.91 -6.62 -12.16
N VAL A 110 -8.23 -6.72 -11.96
CA VAL A 110 -9.04 -5.63 -11.43
C VAL A 110 -8.67 -5.31 -9.98
N GLN A 111 -8.47 -6.32 -9.13
CA GLN A 111 -8.03 -6.14 -7.75
C GLN A 111 -6.71 -5.37 -7.66
N LEU A 112 -5.69 -5.82 -8.40
CA LEU A 112 -4.38 -5.16 -8.41
C LEU A 112 -4.46 -3.74 -9.00
N ALA A 113 -5.21 -3.56 -10.09
CA ALA A 113 -5.41 -2.23 -10.67
C ALA A 113 -6.16 -1.29 -9.71
N ALA A 114 -7.14 -1.78 -8.95
CA ALA A 114 -7.85 -1.02 -7.93
C ALA A 114 -6.93 -0.62 -6.77
N ILE A 115 -6.05 -1.50 -6.29
CA ILE A 115 -5.03 -1.15 -5.27
C ILE A 115 -4.11 -0.06 -5.81
N ALA A 116 -3.62 -0.20 -7.03
CA ALA A 116 -2.78 0.81 -7.66
C ALA A 116 -3.51 2.15 -7.74
N GLY A 117 -4.75 2.15 -8.24
CA GLY A 117 -5.60 3.33 -8.30
C GLY A 117 -5.85 3.97 -6.94
N LEU A 118 -6.11 3.16 -5.92
CA LEU A 118 -6.31 3.62 -4.54
C LEU A 118 -5.01 4.22 -3.97
N ALA A 119 -3.86 3.63 -4.24
CA ALA A 119 -2.55 4.13 -3.83
C ALA A 119 -2.21 5.48 -4.47
N PHE A 120 -2.32 5.61 -5.79
CA PHE A 120 -2.07 6.88 -6.48
C PHE A 120 -3.16 7.92 -6.19
N GLY A 121 -4.40 7.47 -6.00
CA GLY A 121 -5.48 8.30 -5.50
C GLY A 121 -5.15 8.87 -4.13
N ALA A 122 -4.70 8.04 -3.19
CA ALA A 122 -4.33 8.47 -1.86
C ALA A 122 -3.13 9.42 -1.89
N TRP A 123 -2.11 9.15 -2.72
CA TRP A 123 -1.02 10.10 -2.99
C TRP A 123 -1.55 11.48 -3.47
N SER A 124 -2.54 11.46 -4.36
CA SER A 124 -3.12 12.68 -4.91
C SER A 124 -3.95 13.48 -3.91
N THR A 125 -4.77 12.80 -3.09
CA THR A 125 -5.80 13.42 -2.24
C THR A 125 -5.44 13.56 -0.77
N ALA A 126 -4.49 12.77 -0.27
CA ALA A 126 -4.13 12.77 1.14
C ALA A 126 -3.52 14.10 1.59
N SER A 127 -3.79 14.48 2.83
CA SER A 127 -2.95 15.45 3.52
C SER A 127 -1.63 14.77 3.87
N LEU A 128 -0.52 15.31 3.35
CA LEU A 128 0.82 14.72 3.45
C LEU A 128 1.63 15.40 4.57
N ARG A 129 0.99 15.72 5.69
CA ARG A 129 1.66 16.33 6.85
C ARG A 129 2.44 15.26 7.62
N ASP A 130 3.68 15.59 7.99
CA ASP A 130 4.54 14.68 8.72
C ASP A 130 3.89 14.19 10.02
N GLY A 131 3.78 12.86 10.15
CA GLY A 131 3.25 12.19 11.34
C GLY A 131 1.72 12.13 11.45
N GLU A 132 0.96 12.76 10.56
CA GLU A 132 -0.51 12.63 10.52
C GLU A 132 -0.90 11.54 9.50
N THR A 133 -1.58 10.49 9.97
CA THR A 133 -2.12 9.44 9.09
C THR A 133 -3.47 9.89 8.54
N SER A 134 -3.54 10.15 7.24
CA SER A 134 -4.83 10.47 6.59
C SER A 134 -5.66 9.20 6.31
N LEU A 135 -6.97 9.36 6.22
CA LEU A 135 -7.90 8.26 5.91
C LEU A 135 -7.58 7.62 4.55
N PRO A 136 -7.37 8.37 3.44
CA PRO A 136 -7.04 7.76 2.14
C PRO A 136 -5.75 6.93 2.20
N LEU A 137 -4.68 7.43 2.85
CA LEU A 137 -3.41 6.69 2.98
C LEU A 137 -3.60 5.40 3.77
N SER A 138 -4.35 5.47 4.88
CA SER A 138 -4.55 4.33 5.76
C SER A 138 -5.37 3.24 5.06
N VAL A 139 -6.49 3.61 4.42
CA VAL A 139 -7.32 2.68 3.66
C VAL A 139 -6.50 2.03 2.54
N ALA A 140 -5.74 2.80 1.78
CA ALA A 140 -4.91 2.28 0.70
C ALA A 140 -3.83 1.30 1.20
N THR A 141 -3.17 1.63 2.31
CA THR A 141 -2.13 0.79 2.92
C THR A 141 -2.72 -0.53 3.42
N PHE A 142 -3.84 -0.48 4.16
CA PHE A 142 -4.53 -1.69 4.61
C PHE A 142 -5.04 -2.54 3.45
N THR A 143 -5.67 -1.93 2.44
CA THR A 143 -6.19 -2.64 1.28
C THR A 143 -5.08 -3.39 0.56
N SER A 144 -3.89 -2.79 0.44
CA SER A 144 -2.77 -3.40 -0.26
C SER A 144 -2.36 -4.75 0.32
N VAL A 145 -2.23 -4.85 1.66
CA VAL A 145 -1.82 -6.09 2.34
C VAL A 145 -2.96 -7.11 2.44
N ILE A 146 -4.20 -6.63 2.61
CA ILE A 146 -5.40 -7.48 2.64
C ILE A 146 -5.57 -8.17 1.29
N VAL A 147 -5.52 -7.42 0.17
CA VAL A 147 -5.65 -8.01 -1.16
C VAL A 147 -4.45 -8.89 -1.52
N ALA A 148 -3.23 -8.54 -1.08
CA ALA A 148 -2.08 -9.44 -1.27
C ALA A 148 -2.30 -10.80 -0.60
N ALA A 149 -2.86 -10.81 0.62
CA ALA A 149 -3.23 -12.04 1.33
C ALA A 149 -4.38 -12.80 0.65
N ASP A 150 -5.42 -12.11 0.18
CA ASP A 150 -6.52 -12.73 -0.58
C ASP A 150 -6.02 -13.34 -1.90
N PHE A 151 -5.21 -12.60 -2.66
CA PHE A 151 -4.66 -13.06 -3.94
C PHE A 151 -3.83 -14.34 -3.79
N ILE A 152 -2.91 -14.36 -2.83
CA ILE A 152 -2.08 -15.53 -2.60
C ILE A 152 -2.90 -16.66 -1.96
N GLY A 153 -3.86 -16.34 -1.09
CA GLY A 153 -4.77 -17.31 -0.47
C GLY A 153 -5.63 -18.05 -1.50
N LEU A 154 -6.20 -17.33 -2.46
CA LEU A 154 -6.95 -17.92 -3.58
C LEU A 154 -6.12 -18.94 -4.37
N LYS A 155 -4.86 -18.62 -4.65
CA LYS A 155 -3.94 -19.53 -5.34
C LYS A 155 -3.49 -20.71 -4.48
N ALA A 156 -3.23 -20.49 -3.20
CA ALA A 156 -2.75 -21.54 -2.29
C ALA A 156 -3.85 -22.55 -1.93
N LEU A 157 -5.11 -22.11 -1.85
CA LEU A 157 -6.26 -22.90 -1.44
C LEU A 157 -7.17 -23.32 -2.61
N ASN A 158 -6.66 -23.32 -3.85
CA ASN A 158 -7.39 -23.76 -5.05
C ASN A 158 -8.80 -23.16 -5.22
N ASN A 159 -8.98 -21.86 -4.93
CA ASN A 159 -10.27 -21.16 -4.97
C ASN A 159 -11.36 -21.67 -4.00
N GLU A 160 -10.98 -22.36 -2.92
CA GLU A 160 -11.90 -22.70 -1.82
C GLU A 160 -12.37 -21.45 -1.04
N PRO A 161 -13.42 -21.55 -0.20
CA PRO A 161 -13.97 -20.43 0.57
C PRO A 161 -12.94 -19.66 1.43
N GLY A 162 -11.80 -20.28 1.76
CA GLY A 162 -10.63 -19.66 2.40
C GLY A 162 -9.86 -18.67 1.50
N GLY A 163 -10.23 -18.50 0.24
CA GLY A 163 -9.61 -17.53 -0.67
C GLY A 163 -9.73 -16.06 -0.24
N MET A 164 -10.70 -15.72 0.61
CA MET A 164 -10.89 -14.36 1.16
C MET A 164 -10.22 -14.16 2.53
N THR A 165 -9.11 -14.86 2.79
CA THR A 165 -8.47 -14.85 4.12
C THR A 165 -7.99 -13.48 4.55
N GLY A 166 -7.40 -12.69 3.66
CA GLY A 166 -7.03 -11.31 3.93
C GLY A 166 -8.23 -10.48 4.33
N THR A 167 -9.34 -10.56 3.58
CA THR A 167 -10.60 -9.86 3.88
C THR A 167 -11.14 -10.27 5.25
N MET A 168 -11.09 -11.56 5.61
CA MET A 168 -11.54 -12.05 6.92
C MET A 168 -10.68 -11.49 8.08
N PHE A 169 -9.36 -11.53 7.95
CA PHE A 169 -8.46 -10.93 8.94
C PHE A 169 -8.59 -9.40 9.01
N GLY A 170 -8.81 -8.73 7.87
CA GLY A 170 -9.09 -7.31 7.81
C GLY A 170 -10.38 -6.93 8.54
N LEU A 171 -11.44 -7.72 8.37
CA LEU A 171 -12.69 -7.55 9.11
C LEU A 171 -12.50 -7.78 10.62
N ALA A 172 -11.75 -8.82 11.01
CA ALA A 172 -11.39 -9.07 12.41
C ALA A 172 -10.65 -7.86 13.02
N ALA A 173 -9.67 -7.31 12.29
CA ALA A 173 -8.96 -6.09 12.70
C ALA A 173 -9.90 -4.88 12.80
N ALA A 174 -10.84 -4.71 11.87
CA ALA A 174 -11.82 -3.63 11.92
C ALA A 174 -12.72 -3.72 13.16
N ILE A 175 -13.20 -4.93 13.50
CA ILE A 175 -14.01 -5.19 14.70
C ILE A 175 -13.20 -4.93 15.97
N ALA A 176 -11.97 -5.45 16.04
CA ALA A 176 -11.07 -5.24 17.17
C ALA A 176 -10.77 -3.74 17.39
N ALA A 177 -10.48 -3.01 16.32
CA ALA A 177 -10.23 -1.57 16.36
C ALA A 177 -11.48 -0.78 16.76
N LEU A 178 -12.68 -1.18 16.31
CA LEU A 178 -13.95 -0.56 16.70
C LEU A 178 -14.22 -0.74 18.21
N ILE A 179 -13.99 -1.93 18.74
CA ILE A 179 -14.17 -2.20 20.18
C ILE A 179 -13.11 -1.45 20.99
N GLY A 180 -11.86 -1.40 20.52
CA GLY A 180 -10.81 -0.56 21.12
C GLY A 180 -11.22 0.91 21.16
N LEU A 181 -11.75 1.45 20.05
CA LEU A 181 -12.25 2.82 19.98
C LEU A 181 -13.38 3.07 20.99
N LEU A 182 -14.31 2.12 21.15
CA LEU A 182 -15.39 2.22 22.14
C LEU A 182 -14.84 2.22 23.58
N ALA A 183 -13.85 1.38 23.88
CA ALA A 183 -13.21 1.32 25.18
C ALA A 183 -12.42 2.61 25.52
N GLY A 184 -11.86 3.28 24.52
CA GLY A 184 -11.08 4.52 24.68
C GLY A 184 -11.88 5.80 24.81
N ARG A 185 -13.21 5.77 24.62
CA ARG A 185 -14.05 6.98 24.68
C ARG A 185 -14.06 7.69 26.05
N SER A 186 -13.69 7.00 27.13
CA SER A 186 -13.56 7.63 28.45
C SER A 186 -12.32 8.50 28.58
N ASP A 187 -11.28 8.26 27.77
CA ASP A 187 -10.08 9.08 27.75
C ASP A 187 -10.34 10.34 26.91
N LYS A 188 -10.75 11.42 27.57
CA LYS A 188 -11.00 12.75 26.98
C LYS A 188 -9.75 13.43 26.41
N LYS A 189 -8.60 12.76 26.36
CA LYS A 189 -7.34 13.35 25.89
C LYS A 189 -6.80 12.57 24.69
N THR A 190 -6.54 13.35 23.65
CA THR A 190 -5.54 13.19 22.59
C THR A 190 -5.80 12.19 21.46
N GLY A 191 -6.05 12.75 20.27
CA GLY A 191 -5.37 12.33 19.05
C GLY A 191 -5.99 11.19 18.23
N THR A 192 -5.47 11.05 17.01
CA THR A 192 -5.78 10.02 16.00
C THR A 192 -5.30 8.61 16.36
N THR A 193 -4.67 8.44 17.52
CA THR A 193 -4.08 7.17 17.98
C THR A 193 -4.87 6.61 19.17
N LEU A 194 -5.02 5.28 19.22
CA LEU A 194 -5.59 4.63 20.40
C LEU A 194 -4.63 4.84 21.58
N GLY A 195 -5.16 5.30 22.72
CA GLY A 195 -4.42 5.30 23.98
C GLY A 195 -3.94 3.89 24.33
N PHE A 196 -2.96 3.78 25.23
CA PHE A 196 -2.32 2.51 25.57
C PHE A 196 -3.31 1.39 25.93
N MET A 197 -4.25 1.67 26.84
CA MET A 197 -5.26 0.69 27.28
C MET A 197 -6.23 0.28 26.16
N PRO A 198 -6.86 1.22 25.42
CA PRO A 198 -7.65 0.91 24.22
C PRO A 198 -6.90 0.12 23.15
N GLY A 199 -5.63 0.46 22.91
CA GLY A 199 -4.77 -0.23 21.95
C GLY A 199 -4.51 -1.69 22.35
N MET A 200 -4.20 -1.94 23.62
CA MET A 200 -4.01 -3.30 24.14
C MET A 200 -5.27 -4.15 24.06
N ILE A 201 -6.44 -3.57 24.38
CA ILE A 201 -7.73 -4.27 24.20
C ILE A 201 -7.91 -4.66 22.72
N GLY A 202 -7.63 -3.74 21.80
CA GLY A 202 -7.66 -4.02 20.37
C GLY A 202 -6.73 -5.16 19.96
N VAL A 203 -5.48 -5.18 20.47
CA VAL A 203 -4.52 -6.27 20.20
C VAL A 203 -5.01 -7.61 20.73
N VAL A 204 -5.48 -7.67 21.97
CA VAL A 204 -5.99 -8.91 22.58
C VAL A 204 -7.19 -9.45 21.81
N LEU A 205 -8.12 -8.57 21.42
CA LEU A 205 -9.26 -8.96 20.59
C LEU A 205 -8.82 -9.43 19.20
N LEU A 206 -7.81 -8.79 18.62
CA LEU A 206 -7.27 -9.19 17.32
C LEU A 206 -6.63 -10.59 17.38
N LEU A 207 -5.96 -10.96 18.48
CA LEU A 207 -5.46 -12.32 18.69
C LEU A 207 -6.61 -13.34 18.80
N VAL A 208 -7.64 -13.02 19.58
CA VAL A 208 -8.81 -13.91 19.73
C VAL A 208 -9.54 -14.10 18.40
N LEU A 209 -9.79 -13.01 17.67
CA LEU A 209 -10.43 -13.05 16.37
C LEU A 209 -9.52 -13.67 15.30
N GLY A 210 -8.21 -13.48 15.39
CA GLY A 210 -7.21 -14.10 14.52
C GLY A 210 -7.24 -15.63 14.65
N TYR A 211 -7.27 -16.14 15.89
CA TYR A 211 -7.51 -17.55 16.19
C TYR A 211 -8.84 -18.06 15.61
N VAL A 212 -9.94 -17.32 15.78
CA VAL A 212 -11.25 -17.71 15.23
C VAL A 212 -11.22 -17.74 13.70
N VAL A 213 -10.68 -16.71 13.05
CA VAL A 213 -10.59 -16.62 11.60
C VAL A 213 -9.72 -17.76 11.06
N GLY A 214 -8.46 -17.86 11.49
CA GLY A 214 -7.55 -18.86 10.94
C GLY A 214 -7.91 -20.29 11.34
N GLY A 215 -8.29 -20.51 12.60
CA GLY A 215 -8.56 -21.84 13.14
C GLY A 215 -9.97 -22.39 12.84
N ARG A 216 -10.98 -21.54 12.61
CA ARG A 216 -12.37 -21.97 12.37
C ARG A 216 -12.94 -21.58 11.01
N LEU A 217 -12.56 -20.44 10.44
CA LEU A 217 -13.10 -20.01 9.14
C LEU A 217 -12.22 -20.42 7.97
N VAL A 218 -10.90 -20.29 8.13
CA VAL A 218 -9.90 -20.73 7.13
C VAL A 218 -9.53 -22.20 7.34
N GLU A 219 -9.83 -22.76 8.51
CA GLU A 219 -9.52 -24.15 8.89
C GLU A 219 -8.03 -24.53 8.75
N SER A 220 -7.14 -23.54 8.90
CA SER A 220 -5.68 -23.75 8.86
C SER A 220 -5.06 -23.41 10.21
N LYS A 221 -4.47 -24.43 10.84
CA LYS A 221 -3.76 -24.27 12.11
C LYS A 221 -2.56 -23.32 11.96
N GLU A 222 -1.87 -23.39 10.84
CA GLU A 222 -0.70 -22.59 10.55
C GLU A 222 -1.08 -21.12 10.30
N ALA A 223 -2.24 -20.85 9.66
CA ALA A 223 -2.66 -19.50 9.30
C ALA A 223 -2.86 -18.60 10.54
N TRP A 224 -3.60 -19.08 11.56
CA TRP A 224 -3.78 -18.27 12.78
C TRP A 224 -2.48 -18.13 13.56
N MET A 225 -1.65 -19.19 13.63
CA MET A 225 -0.37 -19.13 14.34
C MET A 225 0.57 -18.07 13.75
N ILE A 226 0.62 -17.99 12.41
CA ILE A 226 1.42 -16.99 11.72
C ILE A 226 0.84 -15.58 11.92
N PHE A 227 -0.47 -15.42 11.77
CA PHE A 227 -1.14 -14.14 11.95
C PHE A 227 -0.95 -13.61 13.38
N ASP A 228 -1.31 -14.40 14.38
CA ASP A 228 -1.24 -14.02 15.79
C ASP A 228 0.21 -13.84 16.25
N GLY A 229 1.14 -14.65 15.74
CA GLY A 229 2.57 -14.45 15.95
C GLY A 229 3.06 -13.09 15.45
N ALA A 230 2.59 -12.67 14.26
CA ALA A 230 2.91 -11.35 13.71
C ALA A 230 2.23 -10.21 14.48
N VAL A 231 0.97 -10.39 14.93
CA VAL A 231 0.25 -9.43 15.79
C VAL A 231 0.98 -9.23 17.12
N LEU A 232 1.42 -10.32 17.76
CA LEU A 232 2.18 -10.27 19.01
C LEU A 232 3.52 -9.57 18.82
N ALA A 233 4.26 -9.92 17.75
CA ALA A 233 5.52 -9.25 17.42
C ALA A 233 5.31 -7.75 17.16
N ALA A 234 4.25 -7.38 16.42
CA ALA A 234 3.88 -5.99 16.20
C ALA A 234 3.57 -5.25 17.51
N ALA A 235 2.84 -5.86 18.43
CA ALA A 235 2.54 -5.26 19.73
C ALA A 235 3.80 -5.02 20.56
N VAL A 236 4.74 -5.98 20.57
CA VAL A 236 6.05 -5.82 21.22
C VAL A 236 6.85 -4.71 20.57
N LEU A 237 6.94 -4.68 19.23
CA LEU A 237 7.70 -3.67 18.50
C LEU A 237 7.09 -2.27 18.61
N HIS A 238 5.78 -2.16 18.72
CA HIS A 238 5.10 -0.90 19.04
C HIS A 238 5.59 -0.33 20.38
N TRP A 239 5.84 -1.20 21.37
CA TRP A 239 6.33 -0.78 22.69
C TRP A 239 7.83 -0.43 22.68
N VAL A 240 8.63 -1.19 21.94
CA VAL A 240 10.08 -0.98 21.82
C VAL A 240 10.39 0.27 21.00
N ILE A 241 9.80 0.43 19.82
CA ILE A 241 10.07 1.55 18.92
C ILE A 241 9.16 2.72 19.27
N ARG A 242 9.72 3.74 19.90
CA ARG A 242 8.97 4.97 20.21
C ARG A 242 8.59 5.71 18.92
N PRO A 243 7.35 6.21 18.79
CA PRO A 243 6.93 7.02 17.64
C PRO A 243 7.85 8.24 17.41
N ASP A 244 8.33 8.84 18.51
CA ASP A 244 9.13 10.06 18.46
C ASP A 244 10.65 9.90 18.47
N GLY A 245 11.15 8.72 18.85
CA GLY A 245 12.55 8.55 19.23
C GLY A 245 13.49 8.48 18.03
N LYS A 246 13.89 9.60 17.42
CA LYS A 246 14.88 9.64 16.30
C LYS A 246 16.14 8.82 16.60
N ASP A 247 16.55 8.73 17.86
CA ASP A 247 17.83 8.16 18.29
C ASP A 247 17.90 6.62 18.38
N ASP A 248 16.78 5.90 18.20
CA ASP A 248 16.75 4.43 18.36
C ASP A 248 16.89 3.66 17.03
N SER A 249 17.98 3.94 16.30
CA SER A 249 18.31 3.23 15.05
C SER A 249 18.60 1.74 15.31
N PHE A 250 19.13 1.40 16.49
CA PHE A 250 19.46 0.02 16.83
C PHE A 250 18.21 -0.86 17.01
N ALA A 251 17.21 -0.41 17.79
CA ALA A 251 15.98 -1.17 17.93
C ALA A 251 15.21 -1.27 16.61
N PHE A 252 15.25 -0.22 15.78
CA PHE A 252 14.67 -0.26 14.45
C PHE A 252 15.33 -1.32 13.54
N LEU A 253 16.66 -1.40 13.54
CA LEU A 253 17.40 -2.43 12.80
C LEU A 253 17.06 -3.84 13.28
N ILE A 254 17.02 -4.04 14.61
CA ILE A 254 16.62 -5.32 15.20
C ILE A 254 15.20 -5.69 14.80
N ALA A 255 14.27 -4.74 14.83
CA ALA A 255 12.88 -4.98 14.44
C ALA A 255 12.76 -5.45 12.99
N SER A 256 13.52 -4.84 12.06
CA SER A 256 13.56 -5.29 10.68
C SER A 256 14.13 -6.71 10.52
N VAL A 257 15.16 -7.06 11.30
CA VAL A 257 15.68 -8.44 11.34
C VAL A 257 14.62 -9.41 11.87
N ILE A 258 13.89 -9.04 12.92
CA ILE A 258 12.77 -9.83 13.46
C ILE A 258 11.71 -10.07 12.37
N TRP A 259 11.34 -9.04 11.61
CA TRP A 259 10.38 -9.19 10.51
C TRP A 259 10.84 -10.13 9.41
N ILE A 260 12.14 -10.12 9.07
CA ILE A 260 12.72 -11.09 8.12
C ILE A 260 12.69 -12.51 8.71
N GLY A 261 12.98 -12.66 10.00
CA GLY A 261 12.85 -13.93 10.71
C GLY A 261 11.41 -14.47 10.69
N ILE A 262 10.42 -13.62 10.99
CA ILE A 262 9.00 -13.95 10.92
C ILE A 262 8.60 -14.33 9.49
N ALA A 263 9.05 -13.59 8.48
CA ALA A 263 8.81 -13.92 7.07
C ALA A 263 9.35 -15.32 6.73
N THR A 264 10.55 -15.65 7.21
CA THR A 264 11.19 -16.95 6.98
C THR A 264 10.43 -18.09 7.64
N LEU A 265 10.01 -17.91 8.89
CA LEU A 265 9.18 -18.88 9.61
C LEU A 265 7.83 -19.07 8.91
N ALA A 266 7.14 -17.97 8.58
CA ALA A 266 5.87 -18.00 7.87
C ALA A 266 5.99 -18.69 6.50
N PHE A 267 7.10 -18.46 5.79
CA PHE A 267 7.42 -19.15 4.55
C PHE A 267 7.60 -20.66 4.74
N SER A 268 8.21 -21.10 5.84
CA SER A 268 8.40 -22.53 6.12
C SER A 268 7.08 -23.28 6.33
N PHE A 269 6.07 -22.64 6.91
CA PHE A 269 4.76 -23.24 7.16
C PHE A 269 3.84 -23.20 5.94
N LEU A 270 3.66 -22.01 5.33
CA LEU A 270 2.65 -21.78 4.28
C LEU A 270 3.22 -21.07 3.05
N LYS A 271 4.53 -21.15 2.79
CA LYS A 271 5.19 -20.54 1.62
C LYS A 271 4.82 -19.05 1.47
N GLY A 272 4.51 -18.60 0.25
CA GLY A 272 4.15 -17.21 -0.01
C GLY A 272 2.91 -16.74 0.73
N TYR A 273 1.97 -17.66 0.97
CA TYR A 273 0.72 -17.36 1.67
C TYR A 273 0.97 -17.00 3.14
N GLY A 274 1.85 -17.75 3.81
CA GLY A 274 2.26 -17.43 5.18
C GLY A 274 2.87 -16.03 5.29
N MET A 275 3.74 -15.64 4.36
CA MET A 275 4.35 -14.30 4.38
C MET A 275 3.31 -13.18 4.17
N ALA A 276 2.32 -13.40 3.31
CA ALA A 276 1.23 -12.45 3.10
C ALA A 276 0.39 -12.28 4.38
N ILE A 277 0.03 -13.38 5.06
CA ILE A 277 -0.68 -13.36 6.33
C ILE A 277 0.14 -12.64 7.42
N ALA A 278 1.43 -12.95 7.54
CA ALA A 278 2.31 -12.27 8.49
C ALA A 278 2.39 -10.76 8.21
N SER A 279 2.50 -10.37 6.94
CA SER A 279 2.51 -8.97 6.53
C SER A 279 1.19 -8.26 6.87
N ALA A 280 0.05 -8.93 6.68
CA ALA A 280 -1.24 -8.41 7.07
C ALA A 280 -1.31 -8.23 8.60
N GLY A 281 -0.95 -9.24 9.39
CA GLY A 281 -0.93 -9.13 10.86
C GLY A 281 -0.06 -7.97 11.36
N ALA A 282 1.14 -7.79 10.77
CA ALA A 282 2.05 -6.69 11.11
C ALA A 282 1.45 -5.31 10.80
N VAL A 283 0.99 -5.11 9.55
CA VAL A 283 0.49 -3.81 9.08
C VAL A 283 -0.83 -3.45 9.75
N LEU A 284 -1.77 -4.41 9.86
CA LEU A 284 -3.06 -4.23 10.52
C LEU A 284 -2.86 -3.78 11.97
N THR A 285 -1.95 -4.41 12.70
CA THR A 285 -1.70 -4.11 14.11
C THR A 285 -0.98 -2.78 14.30
N LEU A 286 0.15 -2.56 13.61
CA LEU A 286 0.98 -1.37 13.86
C LEU A 286 0.31 -0.07 13.42
N LEU A 287 -0.45 -0.12 12.32
CA LEU A 287 -1.21 1.04 11.87
C LEU A 287 -2.47 1.26 12.71
N MET A 288 -3.11 0.19 13.22
CA MET A 288 -4.18 0.31 14.24
C MET A 288 -3.68 1.01 15.52
N LEU A 289 -2.46 0.68 15.95
CA LEU A 289 -1.79 1.31 17.09
C LEU A 289 -1.19 2.70 16.75
N GLY A 290 -1.28 3.15 15.50
CA GLY A 290 -0.80 4.45 15.05
C GLY A 290 0.71 4.64 15.07
N ASN A 291 1.51 3.58 15.19
CA ASN A 291 2.97 3.67 15.25
C ASN A 291 3.57 3.45 13.86
N VAL A 292 3.51 4.50 13.04
CA VAL A 292 4.03 4.48 11.65
C VAL A 292 5.51 4.16 11.61
N ARG A 293 6.30 4.62 12.59
CA ARG A 293 7.72 4.30 12.63
C ARG A 293 7.96 2.81 12.83
N ALA A 294 7.31 2.18 13.80
CA ALA A 294 7.40 0.73 13.96
C ALA A 294 6.93 0.00 12.69
N LEU A 295 5.88 0.49 12.03
CA LEU A 295 5.38 -0.05 10.76
C LEU A 295 6.43 0.00 9.64
N LEU A 296 7.21 1.07 9.54
CA LEU A 296 8.28 1.20 8.54
C LEU A 296 9.37 0.12 8.70
N SER A 297 9.59 -0.40 9.92
CA SER A 297 10.51 -1.53 10.14
C SER A 297 10.02 -2.83 9.47
N ALA A 298 8.71 -2.96 9.23
CA ALA A 298 8.10 -4.10 8.54
C ALA A 298 8.16 -3.99 7.00
N GLY A 299 8.72 -2.92 6.46
CA GLY A 299 8.93 -2.72 5.03
C GLY A 299 9.50 -3.94 4.27
N PRO A 300 10.59 -4.57 4.78
CA PRO A 300 11.15 -5.77 4.15
C PRO A 300 10.16 -6.94 4.09
N LEU A 301 9.34 -7.15 5.13
CA LEU A 301 8.29 -8.18 5.14
C LEU A 301 7.22 -7.88 4.08
N VAL A 302 6.77 -6.63 3.98
CA VAL A 302 5.80 -6.20 2.95
C VAL A 302 6.39 -6.43 1.55
N GLY A 303 7.65 -6.05 1.32
CA GLY A 303 8.36 -6.31 0.07
C GLY A 303 8.44 -7.79 -0.30
N LEU A 304 8.73 -8.66 0.68
CA LEU A 304 8.75 -10.11 0.48
C LEU A 304 7.36 -10.68 0.17
N ALA A 305 6.31 -10.16 0.78
CA ALA A 305 4.92 -10.55 0.48
C ALA A 305 4.54 -10.17 -0.96
N PHE A 306 4.81 -8.94 -1.39
CA PHE A 306 4.54 -8.51 -2.77
C PHE A 306 5.45 -9.17 -3.81
N TYR A 307 6.70 -9.50 -3.46
CA TYR A 307 7.54 -10.36 -4.29
C TYR A 307 6.86 -11.71 -4.56
N ARG A 308 6.15 -12.28 -3.57
CA ARG A 308 5.38 -13.51 -3.76
C ARG A 308 4.14 -13.31 -4.62
N VAL A 309 3.44 -12.19 -4.49
CA VAL A 309 2.35 -11.83 -5.42
C VAL A 309 2.86 -11.85 -6.86
N LEU A 310 4.02 -11.25 -7.12
CA LEU A 310 4.64 -11.26 -8.45
C LEU A 310 5.04 -12.68 -8.89
N ARG A 311 5.73 -13.42 -8.03
CA ARG A 311 6.21 -14.77 -8.33
C ARG A 311 5.08 -15.76 -8.60
N GLU A 312 4.00 -15.71 -7.83
CA GLU A 312 2.85 -16.59 -8.03
C GLU A 312 2.05 -16.17 -9.28
N SER A 313 2.05 -14.88 -9.63
CA SER A 313 1.47 -14.38 -10.89
C SER A 313 2.23 -14.88 -12.12
N HIS A 314 3.56 -14.91 -12.05
CA HIS A 314 4.45 -15.19 -13.19
C HIS A 314 5.58 -16.18 -12.82
N PRO A 315 5.27 -17.46 -12.58
CA PRO A 315 6.20 -18.43 -11.99
C PRO A 315 7.40 -18.76 -12.88
N ASP A 316 7.21 -18.78 -14.20
CA ASP A 316 8.27 -19.14 -15.16
C ASP A 316 9.30 -18.02 -15.36
N ALA A 317 8.85 -16.77 -15.22
CA ALA A 317 9.69 -15.58 -15.37
C ALA A 317 10.56 -15.30 -14.14
N VAL A 318 10.10 -15.68 -12.96
CA VAL A 318 10.63 -15.23 -11.66
C VAL A 318 11.21 -16.42 -10.88
N ARG A 319 12.13 -17.16 -11.50
CA ARG A 319 12.89 -18.22 -10.81
C ARG A 319 14.03 -17.61 -10.00
N ALA A 320 13.78 -17.42 -8.70
CA ALA A 320 14.70 -16.93 -7.67
C ALA A 320 15.38 -15.57 -7.95
N LEU A 321 15.52 -14.74 -6.92
CA LEU A 321 16.33 -13.53 -7.00
C LEU A 321 17.81 -13.96 -6.98
N ASP A 322 18.48 -13.92 -8.13
CA ASP A 322 19.92 -14.09 -8.21
C ASP A 322 20.60 -12.72 -8.12
N ILE A 323 21.06 -12.36 -6.93
CA ILE A 323 21.73 -11.08 -6.63
C ILE A 323 23.08 -10.97 -7.36
N GLY A 324 23.64 -12.09 -7.84
CA GLY A 324 24.84 -12.08 -8.70
C GLY A 324 24.61 -11.41 -10.07
N GLN A 325 23.36 -11.08 -10.41
CA GLN A 325 23.03 -10.38 -11.64
C GLN A 325 22.79 -8.90 -11.36
N HIS A 326 23.65 -8.07 -11.94
CA HIS A 326 23.62 -6.61 -11.84
C HIS A 326 22.24 -6.01 -12.12
N TYR A 327 21.44 -6.62 -12.99
CA TYR A 327 20.06 -6.18 -13.27
C TYR A 327 19.13 -6.21 -12.04
N ALA A 328 19.28 -7.20 -11.17
CA ALA A 328 18.51 -7.27 -9.93
C ALA A 328 18.91 -6.15 -8.96
N VAL A 329 20.21 -5.88 -8.83
CA VAL A 329 20.74 -4.78 -8.00
C VAL A 329 20.28 -3.42 -8.50
N ILE A 330 20.31 -3.20 -9.83
CA ILE A 330 19.77 -1.99 -10.46
C ILE A 330 18.27 -1.85 -10.14
N GLY A 331 17.51 -2.94 -10.29
CA GLY A 331 16.09 -2.98 -9.92
C GLY A 331 15.86 -2.54 -8.48
N VAL A 332 16.61 -3.10 -7.51
CA VAL A 332 16.51 -2.72 -6.09
C VAL A 332 16.75 -1.23 -5.88
N ALA A 333 17.79 -0.67 -6.49
CA ALA A 333 18.08 0.76 -6.38
C ALA A 333 16.93 1.62 -6.93
N PHE A 334 16.40 1.28 -8.11
CA PHE A 334 15.23 1.98 -8.68
C PHE A 334 13.99 1.83 -7.80
N GLY A 335 13.74 0.67 -7.21
CA GLY A 335 12.61 0.44 -6.32
C GLY A 335 12.66 1.34 -5.08
N VAL A 336 13.82 1.42 -4.43
CA VAL A 336 14.02 2.30 -3.27
C VAL A 336 13.81 3.77 -3.66
N VAL A 337 14.44 4.21 -4.75
CA VAL A 337 14.36 5.61 -5.19
C VAL A 337 12.93 5.98 -5.63
N ALA A 338 12.25 5.12 -6.39
CA ALA A 338 10.91 5.40 -6.90
C ALA A 338 9.88 5.59 -5.77
N ALA A 339 10.02 4.86 -4.66
CA ALA A 339 9.12 5.00 -3.53
C ALA A 339 9.44 6.21 -2.61
N LEU A 340 10.70 6.66 -2.56
CA LEU A 340 11.12 7.75 -1.68
C LEU A 340 11.07 9.14 -2.37
N LEU A 341 11.45 9.21 -3.64
CA LEU A 341 11.65 10.46 -4.36
C LEU A 341 10.38 11.34 -4.45
N PRO A 342 9.16 10.79 -4.64
CA PRO A 342 7.94 11.60 -4.59
C PRO A 342 7.73 12.24 -3.21
N GLY A 343 8.02 11.50 -2.13
CA GLY A 343 7.96 11.99 -0.75
C GLY A 343 8.92 13.16 -0.50
N GLU A 344 10.16 13.02 -0.97
CA GLU A 344 11.17 14.09 -0.93
C GLU A 344 10.76 15.32 -1.73
N TRP A 345 10.17 15.11 -2.91
CA TRP A 345 9.70 16.19 -3.77
C TRP A 345 8.58 17.00 -3.12
N ILE A 346 7.60 16.34 -2.50
CA ILE A 346 6.47 17.03 -1.86
C ILE A 346 6.88 17.69 -0.54
N ALA A 347 7.81 17.10 0.23
CA ALA A 347 8.30 17.68 1.48
C ALA A 347 8.97 19.06 1.27
N ARG A 348 9.49 19.32 0.07
CA ARG A 348 10.10 20.61 -0.32
C ARG A 348 9.07 21.67 -0.75
N ARG A 349 7.77 21.43 -0.55
CA ARG A 349 6.67 22.32 -0.98
C ARG A 349 5.92 22.85 0.22
N SER A 350 5.79 24.18 0.34
CA SER A 350 5.13 24.80 1.49
C SER A 350 3.61 24.95 1.33
N LYS A 351 3.08 24.93 0.08
CA LYS A 351 1.66 25.17 -0.20
C LYS A 351 1.02 24.14 -1.14
N GLU A 352 -0.18 23.70 -0.79
CA GLU A 352 -1.12 23.06 -1.71
C GLU A 352 -1.50 24.08 -2.80
N SER A 353 -1.13 23.80 -4.04
CA SER A 353 -1.39 24.65 -5.20
C SER A 353 -1.77 23.80 -6.40
N ILE A 354 -2.40 24.41 -7.41
CA ILE A 354 -2.71 23.74 -8.68
C ILE A 354 -1.43 23.17 -9.32
N GLN A 355 -0.29 23.85 -9.19
CA GLN A 355 1.00 23.35 -9.64
C GLN A 355 1.39 22.07 -8.89
N THR A 356 1.26 22.05 -7.57
CA THR A 356 1.52 20.86 -6.76
C THR A 356 0.64 19.69 -7.21
N ASP A 357 -0.64 19.93 -7.52
CA ASP A 357 -1.54 18.89 -8.06
C ASP A 357 -1.11 18.36 -9.43
N PHE A 358 -0.76 19.25 -10.37
CA PHE A 358 -0.20 18.82 -11.66
C PHE A 358 1.10 18.02 -11.48
N GLY A 359 1.97 18.44 -10.55
CA GLY A 359 3.19 17.71 -10.21
C GLY A 359 2.90 16.30 -9.71
N LYS A 360 1.87 16.11 -8.86
CA LYS A 360 1.46 14.78 -8.40
C LYS A 360 0.97 13.87 -9.55
N VAL A 361 0.27 14.43 -10.55
CA VAL A 361 -0.13 13.70 -11.76
C VAL A 361 1.10 13.29 -12.56
N LEU A 362 2.03 14.21 -12.81
CA LEU A 362 3.27 13.91 -13.53
C LEU A 362 4.10 12.84 -12.83
N TRP A 363 4.23 12.92 -11.49
CA TRP A 363 4.87 11.86 -10.71
C TRP A 363 4.17 10.52 -10.86
N THR A 364 2.84 10.49 -10.83
CA THR A 364 2.08 9.25 -11.03
C THR A 364 2.39 8.65 -12.41
N LEU A 365 2.43 9.46 -13.47
CA LEU A 365 2.80 9.00 -14.80
C LEU A 365 4.22 8.42 -14.85
N VAL A 366 5.20 9.12 -14.26
CA VAL A 366 6.58 8.61 -14.14
C VAL A 366 6.61 7.27 -13.42
N LEU A 367 5.95 7.19 -12.26
CA LEU A 367 5.91 5.99 -11.42
C LEU A 367 5.25 4.81 -12.13
N CYS A 368 4.19 5.04 -12.91
CA CYS A 368 3.56 4.00 -13.74
C CYS A 368 4.43 3.55 -14.92
N LEU A 369 5.29 4.42 -15.45
CA LEU A 369 6.21 4.09 -16.56
C LEU A 369 7.44 3.31 -16.11
N ILE A 370 7.88 3.47 -14.85
CA ILE A 370 9.06 2.76 -14.33
C ILE A 370 8.92 1.24 -14.46
N PRO A 371 7.83 0.57 -14.02
CA PRO A 371 7.63 -0.86 -14.23
C PRO A 371 7.75 -1.30 -15.69
N VAL A 372 7.22 -0.50 -16.62
CA VAL A 372 7.31 -0.78 -18.07
C VAL A 372 8.77 -0.74 -18.52
N ALA A 373 9.50 0.31 -18.12
CA ALA A 373 10.92 0.45 -18.45
C ALA A 373 11.78 -0.65 -17.84
N MET A 374 11.53 -1.02 -16.58
CA MET A 374 12.24 -2.09 -15.91
C MET A 374 12.00 -3.44 -16.61
N ALA A 375 10.76 -3.73 -17.02
CA ALA A 375 10.44 -4.96 -17.75
C ALA A 375 11.18 -5.03 -19.10
N VAL A 376 11.17 -3.96 -19.89
CA VAL A 376 11.78 -3.93 -21.23
C VAL A 376 13.32 -3.98 -21.16
N VAL A 377 13.92 -3.24 -20.22
CA VAL A 377 15.39 -3.04 -20.18
C VAL A 377 16.09 -4.10 -19.33
N LEU A 378 15.52 -4.45 -18.18
CA LEU A 378 16.16 -5.31 -17.19
C LEU A 378 15.52 -6.71 -17.13
N GLY A 379 14.41 -6.92 -17.85
CA GLY A 379 13.67 -8.17 -17.86
C GLY A 379 13.05 -8.51 -16.51
N ALA A 380 12.71 -9.78 -16.34
CA ALA A 380 12.07 -10.28 -15.11
C ALA A 380 12.93 -10.05 -13.85
N LYS A 381 14.26 -10.19 -13.97
CA LYS A 381 15.19 -10.04 -12.84
C LYS A 381 15.23 -8.62 -12.29
N GLY A 382 15.23 -7.61 -13.15
CA GLY A 382 15.13 -6.22 -12.72
C GLY A 382 13.78 -5.89 -12.08
N MET A 383 12.68 -6.46 -12.60
CA MET A 383 11.34 -6.30 -12.00
C MET A 383 11.26 -6.91 -10.60
N VAL A 384 11.87 -8.07 -10.39
CA VAL A 384 11.97 -8.68 -9.06
C VAL A 384 12.78 -7.80 -8.12
N GLY A 385 13.95 -7.34 -8.56
CA GLY A 385 14.76 -6.39 -7.82
C GLY A 385 13.98 -5.14 -7.44
N PHE A 386 13.22 -4.58 -8.39
CA PHE A 386 12.37 -3.41 -8.19
C PHE A 386 11.33 -3.61 -7.08
N VAL A 387 10.58 -4.72 -7.10
CA VAL A 387 9.59 -5.04 -6.05
C VAL A 387 10.25 -5.20 -4.67
N VAL A 388 11.42 -5.85 -4.61
CA VAL A 388 12.18 -5.95 -3.35
C VAL A 388 12.64 -4.57 -2.87
N GLY A 389 13.15 -3.74 -3.78
CA GLY A 389 13.56 -2.37 -3.50
C GLY A 389 12.43 -1.49 -2.97
N LEU A 390 11.22 -1.64 -3.51
CA LEU A 390 10.02 -0.95 -3.01
C LEU A 390 9.76 -1.27 -1.52
N GLY A 391 9.91 -2.53 -1.10
CA GLY A 391 9.78 -2.90 0.32
C GLY A 391 10.89 -2.33 1.19
N LEU A 392 12.12 -2.27 0.67
CA LEU A 392 13.26 -1.66 1.38
C LEU A 392 13.14 -0.15 1.51
N ALA A 393 12.36 0.53 0.67
CA ALA A 393 12.15 1.96 0.76
C ALA A 393 11.59 2.39 2.13
N ALA A 394 10.61 1.65 2.66
CA ALA A 394 10.03 1.92 3.98
C ALA A 394 11.07 1.77 5.11
N PHE A 395 11.96 0.78 5.00
CA PHE A 395 13.07 0.62 5.93
C PHE A 395 14.03 1.82 5.89
N VAL A 396 14.41 2.29 4.69
CA VAL A 396 15.26 3.47 4.51
C VAL A 396 14.59 4.73 5.07
N GLU A 397 13.31 4.93 4.82
CA GLU A 397 12.54 6.04 5.38
C GLU A 397 12.56 6.03 6.91
N GLY A 398 12.30 4.86 7.52
CA GLY A 398 12.30 4.72 8.98
C GLY A 398 13.68 4.93 9.61
N LEU A 399 14.76 4.48 8.95
CA LEU A 399 16.14 4.74 9.38
C LEU A 399 16.51 6.22 9.39
N ARG A 400 15.92 7.02 8.48
CA ARG A 400 16.11 8.47 8.43
C ARG A 400 15.26 9.21 9.48
N GLY A 401 14.50 8.48 10.29
CA GLY A 401 13.57 9.03 11.27
C GLY A 401 12.28 9.56 10.63
N GLY A 402 12.00 9.18 9.38
CA GLY A 402 10.77 9.51 8.66
C GLY A 402 9.55 8.84 9.28
N ARG A 403 8.38 9.44 9.04
CA ARG A 403 7.08 8.96 9.54
C ARG A 403 6.02 8.90 8.44
N SER A 404 6.47 8.86 7.19
CA SER A 404 5.59 8.85 6.03
C SER A 404 5.11 7.43 5.72
N LEU A 405 3.81 7.26 5.45
CA LEU A 405 3.26 6.00 4.94
C LEU A 405 3.52 5.80 3.45
N LEU A 406 4.01 6.83 2.75
CA LEU A 406 4.19 6.80 1.29
C LEU A 406 5.04 5.63 0.78
N PRO A 407 6.16 5.24 1.42
CA PRO A 407 6.95 4.13 0.90
C PRO A 407 6.19 2.80 0.91
N ILE A 408 5.39 2.55 1.94
CA ILE A 408 4.57 1.33 2.04
C ILE A 408 3.41 1.39 1.05
N LEU A 409 2.77 2.56 0.93
CA LEU A 409 1.72 2.83 -0.05
C LEU A 409 2.21 2.53 -1.48
N PHE A 410 3.36 3.10 -1.85
CA PHE A 410 3.96 2.88 -3.16
C PHE A 410 4.44 1.45 -3.33
N ALA A 411 4.93 0.79 -2.27
CA ALA A 411 5.26 -0.63 -2.35
C ALA A 411 4.05 -1.48 -2.76
N GLY A 412 2.88 -1.23 -2.19
CA GLY A 412 1.65 -1.91 -2.61
C GLY A 412 1.22 -1.53 -4.03
N GLY A 413 1.08 -0.24 -4.31
CA GLY A 413 0.56 0.26 -5.59
C GLY A 413 1.46 -0.06 -6.78
N LEU A 414 2.78 0.14 -6.66
CA LEU A 414 3.73 -0.14 -7.73
C LEU A 414 3.96 -1.64 -7.91
N SER A 415 3.96 -2.44 -6.85
CA SER A 415 4.03 -3.91 -7.00
C SER A 415 2.79 -4.45 -7.72
N ALA A 416 1.62 -3.88 -7.46
CA ALA A 416 0.39 -4.22 -8.18
C ALA A 416 0.48 -3.85 -9.67
N ILE A 417 1.01 -2.67 -10.00
CA ILE A 417 1.29 -2.28 -11.40
C ILE A 417 2.27 -3.26 -12.04
N VAL A 418 3.39 -3.57 -11.39
CA VAL A 418 4.40 -4.52 -11.89
C VAL A 418 3.75 -5.87 -12.23
N ALA A 419 2.93 -6.41 -11.32
CA ALA A 419 2.28 -7.70 -11.53
C ALA A 419 1.28 -7.69 -12.70
N VAL A 420 0.51 -6.61 -12.88
CA VAL A 420 -0.44 -6.45 -14.00
C VAL A 420 0.31 -6.20 -15.31
N SER A 421 1.20 -5.21 -15.34
CA SER A 421 1.89 -4.77 -16.55
C SER A 421 2.79 -5.87 -17.10
N TYR A 422 3.42 -6.68 -16.25
CA TYR A 422 4.28 -7.77 -16.72
C TYR A 422 3.54 -8.74 -17.64
N GLY A 423 2.27 -9.05 -17.35
CA GLY A 423 1.44 -9.92 -18.19
C GLY A 423 1.15 -9.34 -19.57
N TRP A 424 0.99 -8.02 -19.68
CA TRP A 424 0.78 -7.33 -20.96
C TRP A 424 2.05 -7.14 -21.76
N LEU A 425 3.19 -7.09 -21.09
CA LEU A 425 4.50 -6.80 -21.69
C LEU A 425 5.27 -8.05 -22.11
N THR A 426 4.74 -9.25 -21.89
CA THR A 426 5.41 -10.52 -22.23
C THR A 426 5.90 -10.55 -23.68
N ASN A 427 5.08 -10.09 -24.63
CA ASN A 427 5.44 -10.01 -26.04
C ASN A 427 6.59 -9.02 -26.34
N LEU A 428 6.79 -8.00 -25.50
CA LEU A 428 7.89 -7.03 -25.65
C LEU A 428 9.20 -7.53 -25.04
N LEU A 429 9.17 -8.59 -24.22
CA LEU A 429 10.38 -9.18 -23.65
C LEU A 429 11.24 -9.90 -24.70
N ASP A 430 10.59 -10.39 -25.76
CA ASP A 430 11.21 -11.13 -26.87
C ASP A 430 11.66 -10.24 -28.04
N MET A 431 11.67 -8.91 -27.85
CA MET A 431 12.15 -7.98 -28.88
C MET A 431 13.63 -8.23 -29.21
N THR A 432 13.97 -8.00 -30.49
CA THR A 432 15.36 -7.99 -30.96
C THR A 432 16.16 -6.91 -30.24
N ARG A 433 17.50 -7.05 -30.25
CA ARG A 433 18.40 -6.07 -29.62
C ARG A 433 18.15 -4.64 -30.10
N GLU A 434 17.94 -4.44 -31.40
CA GLU A 434 17.62 -3.13 -31.97
C GLU A 434 16.28 -2.60 -31.46
N GLY A 435 15.24 -3.45 -31.39
CA GLY A 435 13.95 -3.08 -30.82
C GLY A 435 14.05 -2.64 -29.36
N LYS A 436 14.86 -3.32 -28.55
CA LYS A 436 15.13 -2.93 -27.15
C LYS A 436 15.87 -1.60 -27.05
N GLN A 437 16.83 -1.34 -27.94
CA GLN A 437 17.54 -0.05 -27.99
C GLN A 437 16.59 1.10 -28.38
N THR A 438 15.75 0.91 -29.39
CA THR A 438 14.74 1.90 -29.79
C THR A 438 13.75 2.19 -28.66
N ALA A 439 13.24 1.15 -28.01
CA ALA A 439 12.37 1.31 -26.84
C ALA A 439 13.06 2.06 -25.70
N PHE A 440 14.33 1.75 -25.43
CA PHE A 440 15.13 2.46 -24.43
C PHE A 440 15.24 3.96 -24.72
N TYR A 441 15.54 4.35 -25.97
CA TYR A 441 15.61 5.76 -26.35
C TYR A 441 14.27 6.49 -26.20
N TRP A 442 13.17 5.84 -26.58
CA TRP A 442 11.83 6.40 -26.38
C TRP A 442 11.52 6.61 -24.90
N MET A 443 11.80 5.61 -24.06
CA MET A 443 11.57 5.71 -22.61
C MET A 443 12.47 6.78 -21.97
N ALA A 444 13.72 6.89 -22.38
CA ALA A 444 14.63 7.94 -21.93
C ALA A 444 14.13 9.34 -22.34
N GLY A 445 13.66 9.49 -23.58
CA GLY A 445 13.07 10.73 -24.07
C GLY A 445 11.81 11.13 -23.29
N VAL A 446 10.89 10.20 -23.05
CA VAL A 446 9.68 10.43 -22.25
C VAL A 446 10.04 10.79 -20.81
N ALA A 447 10.97 10.07 -20.19
CA ALA A 447 11.43 10.36 -18.83
C ALA A 447 12.07 11.75 -18.73
N LEU A 448 12.86 12.16 -19.73
CA LEU A 448 13.43 13.50 -19.80
C LEU A 448 12.35 14.58 -19.89
N VAL A 449 11.37 14.41 -20.79
CA VAL A 449 10.24 15.34 -20.92
C VAL A 449 9.45 15.45 -19.62
N LEU A 450 9.09 14.33 -19.00
CA LEU A 450 8.39 14.32 -17.72
C LEU A 450 9.23 14.96 -16.61
N GLY A 451 10.54 14.70 -16.57
CA GLY A 451 11.46 15.33 -15.61
C GLY A 451 11.51 16.85 -15.76
N VAL A 452 11.57 17.35 -17.00
CA VAL A 452 11.50 18.79 -17.29
C VAL A 452 10.16 19.36 -16.88
N LEU A 453 9.04 18.70 -17.21
CA LEU A 453 7.70 19.16 -16.82
C LEU A 453 7.55 19.20 -15.29
N ILE A 454 8.03 18.17 -14.58
CA ILE A 454 8.06 18.17 -13.12
C ILE A 454 8.89 19.38 -12.66
N ALA A 455 10.12 19.55 -13.14
CA ALA A 455 10.97 20.67 -12.75
C ALA A 455 10.33 22.05 -12.98
N LEU A 456 9.64 22.25 -14.12
CA LEU A 456 8.93 23.50 -14.44
C LEU A 456 7.79 23.81 -13.48
N VAL A 457 7.07 22.77 -13.06
CA VAL A 457 5.99 22.86 -12.07
C VAL A 457 6.55 22.89 -10.63
N THR A 458 7.84 22.64 -10.47
CA THR A 458 8.59 22.58 -9.20
C THR A 458 9.32 23.90 -8.89
N LYS A 459 8.79 25.09 -9.20
CA LYS A 459 9.41 26.35 -8.72
C LYS A 459 9.40 26.41 -7.19
N PRO A 460 10.54 26.34 -6.46
CA PRO A 460 10.54 26.42 -5.01
C PRO A 460 9.83 27.69 -4.56
N ASP A 461 9.01 27.61 -3.51
CA ASP A 461 8.55 28.82 -2.84
C ASP A 461 9.83 29.56 -2.40
N SER A 462 10.00 30.80 -2.84
CA SER A 462 11.20 31.63 -2.62
C SER A 462 11.67 31.60 -1.16
N GLU A 463 12.99 31.66 -0.96
CA GLU A 463 13.69 31.67 0.33
C GLU A 463 12.94 32.47 1.41
N PRO A 464 12.98 32.03 2.69
CA PRO A 464 12.59 32.90 3.79
C PRO A 464 13.46 34.14 3.68
N THR A 465 12.83 35.29 3.42
CA THR A 465 13.44 36.60 3.64
C THR A 465 14.08 36.55 5.02
N THR A 466 15.41 36.58 5.05
CA THR A 466 16.18 36.93 6.22
C THR A 466 15.75 38.33 6.65
N GLU A 467 14.68 38.42 7.43
CA GLU A 467 14.46 39.55 8.31
C GLU A 467 15.49 39.38 9.44
N LEU A 468 16.63 40.04 9.23
CA LEU A 468 17.48 40.49 10.31
C LEU A 468 16.63 41.35 11.25
N SER A 469 16.36 40.85 12.45
CA SER A 469 16.15 41.68 13.64
C SER A 469 16.60 40.94 14.89
#